data_AF-A0A959AG32-F1
#
_entry.id   AF-A0A959AG32-F1
#
_cell.length_a   1.000
_cell.length_b   1.000
_cell.length_c   1.000
_cell.angle_alpha   90.00
_cell.angle_beta   90.00
_cell.angle_gamma   90.00
#
_symmetry.space_group_name_H-M   'P 1'
#
loop_
_entity.id
_entity.type
_entity.pdbx_description
1 polymer ?
#
loop_
_entity_poly.entity_id
_entity_poly.type
_entity_poly.pdbx_seq_one_letter_code
_entity_poly.pdbx_strand_id
1 'polypeptide(L)' 'MTFEVTIPVLNEAETLNRQIHTLHHFLSQHFQEREQWRIVIADNGSTDDTPHLAEALSDELREVRLLR' A
#
# COMPACT_ATOMS: atom_id res chain seq x y z
N MET A 1 -3.04 -8.73 -18.43
CA MET A 1 -1.66 -8.41 -18.01
C MET A 1 -1.76 -7.84 -16.62
N THR A 2 -1.01 -8.35 -15.66
CA THR A 2 -1.02 -7.89 -14.26
C THR A 2 0.24 -7.07 -13.96
N PHE A 3 0.19 -6.17 -12.98
CA PHE A 3 1.35 -5.40 -12.52
C PHE A 3 1.32 -5.11 -11.02
N GLU A 4 2.47 -4.77 -10.44
CA GLU A 4 2.58 -4.37 -9.04
C GLU A 4 3.19 -2.96 -8.95
N VAL A 5 2.72 -2.18 -7.97
CA VAL A 5 3.27 -0.86 -7.63
C VAL A 5 3.92 -0.97 -6.25
N THR A 6 5.24 -1.05 -6.21
CA THR A 6 5.99 -1.12 -4.96
C THR A 6 6.34 0.26 -4.45
N ILE A 7 6.01 0.55 -3.20
CA ILE A 7 6.32 1.80 -2.52
C ILE A 7 7.22 1.51 -1.32
N PRO A 8 8.51 1.93 -1.37
CA PRO A 8 9.37 1.87 -0.21
C PRO A 8 8.95 2.92 0.82
N VAL A 9 8.84 2.52 2.08
CA VAL A 9 8.47 3.41 3.19
C VAL A 9 9.51 3.35 4.31
N LEU A 10 9.75 4.49 4.96
CA LEU A 10 10.62 4.60 6.12
C LEU A 10 10.12 5.76 7.00
N ASN A 11 9.53 5.44 8.15
CA ASN A 11 8.98 6.41 9.11
C ASN A 11 7.97 7.40 8.50
N GLU A 12 6.94 6.87 7.84
CA GLU A 12 5.90 7.62 7.10
C GLU A 12 4.53 7.56 7.79
N ALA A 13 4.48 7.34 9.11
CA ALA A 13 3.22 7.10 9.84
C ALA A 13 2.16 8.19 9.61
N GLU A 14 2.58 9.46 9.51
CA GLU A 14 1.68 10.61 9.34
C GLU A 14 1.02 10.67 7.95
N THR A 15 1.63 10.06 6.93
CA THR A 15 1.21 10.21 5.53
C THR A 15 0.71 8.91 4.92
N LEU A 16 1.15 7.76 5.42
CA LEU A 16 0.98 6.44 4.82
C LEU A 16 -0.48 6.16 4.41
N ASN A 17 -1.41 6.26 5.36
CA ASN A 17 -2.83 6.00 5.10
C ASN A 17 -3.38 6.84 3.94
N ARG A 18 -3.15 8.16 3.99
CA ARG A 18 -3.65 9.08 2.96
C ARG A 18 -3.07 8.73 1.58
N GLN A 19 -1.76 8.45 1.51
CA GLN A 19 -1.10 8.15 0.23
C GLN A 19 -1.57 6.82 -0.36
N ILE A 20 -1.69 5.78 0.45
CA ILE A 20 -2.13 4.46 0.00
C ILE A 20 -3.58 4.49 -0.47
N HIS A 21 -4.49 5.15 0.25
CA HIS A 21 -5.87 5.32 -0.23
C HIS A 21 -5.95 6.15 -1.51
N THR A 22 -5.12 7.19 -1.65
CA THR A 22 -5.08 8.00 -2.87
C THR A 22 -4.67 7.15 -4.08
N LEU A 23 -3.61 6.35 -3.93
CA LEU A 23 -3.15 5.45 -4.98
C LEU A 23 -4.18 4.34 -5.27
N HIS A 24 -4.73 3.71 -4.23
CA HIS A 24 -5.75 2.67 -4.36
C HIS A 24 -6.98 3.19 -5.11
N HIS A 25 -7.44 4.40 -4.80
CA HIS A 25 -8.54 5.05 -5.49
C HIS A 25 -8.23 5.26 -6.97
N PHE A 26 -7.05 5.83 -7.27
CA PHE A 26 -6.61 6.05 -8.65
C PHE A 26 -6.58 4.73 -9.45
N LEU A 27 -5.96 3.68 -8.89
CA LEU A 27 -5.87 2.39 -9.56
C LEU A 27 -7.25 1.74 -9.73
N SER A 28 -8.11 1.81 -8.73
CA SER A 28 -9.49 1.30 -8.79
C SER A 28 -10.34 2.01 -9.86
N GLN A 29 -10.10 3.29 -10.10
CA GLN A 29 -10.81 4.06 -11.12
C GLN A 29 -10.36 3.73 -12.55
N HIS A 30 -9.08 3.44 -12.74
CA HIS A 30 -8.49 3.22 -14.07
C HIS A 30 -8.37 1.74 -14.47
N PHE A 31 -8.37 0.83 -13.50
CA PHE A 31 -8.23 -0.62 -13.72
C PHE A 31 -9.34 -1.36 -12.97
N GLN A 32 -10.41 -1.70 -13.70
CA GLN A 32 -11.65 -2.25 -13.12
C GLN A 32 -11.50 -3.69 -12.59
N GLU A 33 -10.56 -4.45 -13.16
CA GLU A 33 -10.24 -5.79 -12.70
C GLU A 33 -9.31 -5.68 -11.48
N ARG A 34 -9.84 -5.93 -10.28
CA ARG A 34 -9.07 -5.85 -9.01
C ARG A 34 -7.86 -6.78 -8.97
N GLU A 35 -7.90 -7.90 -9.70
CA GLU A 35 -6.78 -8.84 -9.80
C GLU A 35 -5.70 -8.40 -10.80
N GLN A 36 -5.92 -7.28 -11.51
CA GLN A 36 -4.98 -6.75 -12.50
C GLN A 36 -3.80 -6.03 -11.85
N TRP A 37 -3.94 -5.56 -10.62
CA TRP A 37 -2.92 -4.75 -9.95
C TRP A 37 -2.80 -5.04 -8.46
N ARG A 38 -1.66 -4.68 -7.88
CA ARG A 38 -1.41 -4.75 -6.44
C ARG A 38 -0.48 -3.62 -6.01
N ILE A 39 -0.71 -3.08 -4.82
CA ILE A 39 0.20 -2.15 -4.14
C ILE A 39 1.03 -2.96 -3.14
N VAL A 40 2.36 -2.83 -3.21
CA VAL A 40 3.27 -3.45 -2.24
C VAL A 40 3.91 -2.34 -1.41
N ILE A 41 3.63 -2.31 -0.11
CA ILE A 41 4.33 -1.44 0.84
C ILE A 41 5.59 -2.17 1.26
N ALA A 42 6.76 -1.66 0.92
CA ALA A 42 8.05 -2.21 1.31
C ALA A 42 8.64 -1.40 2.47
N ASP A 43 8.47 -1.87 3.70
CA ASP A 43 8.97 -1.20 4.89
C ASP A 43 10.48 -1.43 5.05
N ASN A 44 11.27 -0.35 4.97
CA ASN A 44 12.73 -0.38 5.03
C ASN A 44 13.27 -0.21 6.46
N GLY A 45 12.59 -0.81 7.44
CA GLY A 45 13.00 -0.77 8.85
C GLY A 45 12.54 0.49 9.58
N SER A 46 11.27 0.87 9.41
CA SER A 46 10.67 1.96 10.20
C SER A 46 10.69 1.64 11.69
N THR A 47 10.88 2.67 12.51
CA THR A 47 10.94 2.60 13.98
C THR A 47 9.80 3.36 14.65
N ASP A 48 8.89 3.93 13.88
CA ASP A 48 7.65 4.58 14.32
C ASP A 48 6.44 3.65 14.07
N ASP A 49 5.23 4.20 14.06
CA ASP A 49 3.98 3.44 13.86
C ASP A 49 3.76 2.98 12.40
N THR A 50 4.65 3.31 11.46
CA THR A 50 4.53 2.93 10.03
C THR A 50 4.26 1.44 9.82
N PRO A 51 4.98 0.49 10.47
CA PRO A 51 4.77 -0.93 10.23
C PRO A 51 3.38 -1.39 10.67
N HIS A 52 2.84 -0.81 11.75
CA HIS A 52 1.51 -1.13 12.26
C HIS A 52 0.42 -0.60 11.32
N LEU A 53 0.58 0.62 10.83
CA LEU A 53 -0.35 1.23 9.87
C LEU A 53 -0.32 0.49 8.52
N ALA A 54 0.85 0.06 8.06
CA ALA A 54 0.98 -0.71 6.82
C ALA A 54 0.33 -2.10 6.90
N GLU A 55 0.37 -2.73 8.08
CA GLU A 55 -0.29 -4.00 8.36
C GLU A 55 -1.81 -3.82 8.35
N ALA A 56 -2.33 -2.79 9.04
CA ALA A 56 -3.75 -2.45 9.02
C ALA A 56 -4.28 -2.18 7.60
N LEU A 57 -3.52 -1.46 6.77
CA LEU A 57 -3.87 -1.23 5.36
C LEU A 57 -3.92 -2.52 4.53
N SER A 58 -3.03 -3.47 4.82
CA SER A 58 -3.00 -4.77 4.13
C SER A 58 -4.19 -5.66 4.52
N ASP A 59 -4.69 -5.52 5.75
CA ASP A 59 -5.91 -6.21 6.21
C ASP A 59 -7.18 -5.56 5.65
N GLU A 60 -7.20 -4.23 5.51
CA GLU A 60 -8.35 -3.48 5.00
C GLU A 60 -8.51 -3.63 3.47
N LEU A 61 -7.42 -3.51 2.72
CA LEU A 61 -7.42 -3.43 1.26
C LEU A 61 -6.80 -4.70 0.66
N ARG A 62 -7.63 -5.54 0.01
CA ARG A 62 -7.19 -6.82 -0.58
C ARG A 62 -6.10 -6.67 -1.64
N GLU A 63 -6.04 -5.52 -2.29
CA GLU A 63 -5.03 -5.19 -3.30
C GLU A 63 -3.74 -4.61 -2.69
N VAL A 64 -3.64 -4.51 -1.37
CA VAL A 64 -2.44 -4.03 -0.66
C VAL A 64 -1.73 -5.20 0.02
N ARG A 65 -0.40 -5.21 -0.04
CA ARG A 65 0.45 -6.17 0.66
C ARG A 65 1.61 -5.46 1.32
N LEU A 66 1.90 -5.82 2.57
CA LEU A 66 3.12 -5.44 3.26
C LEU A 66 4.26 -6.44 2.98
N LEU A 67 5.43 -5.90 2.67
CA LEU A 67 6.73 -6.57 2.67
C LEU A 67 7.61 -5.87 3.72
N ARG A 68 8.14 -6.63 4.67
CA ARG A 68 9.10 -6.18 5.68
C ARG A 68 10.45 -6.84 5.42
#